data_AF-B5EET1-F1
#
_entry.id   AF-B5EET1-F1
#
_cell.length_a   1.000
_cell.length_b   1.000
_cell.length_c   1.000
_cell.angle_alpha   90.00
_cell.angle_beta   90.00
_cell.angle_gamma   90.00
#
_symmetry.space_group_name_H-M   'P 1'
#
loop_
_entity.id
_entity.type
_entity.pdbx_description
1 polymer ?
#
loop_
_entity_poly.entity_id
_entity_poly.type
_entity_poly.pdbx_seq_one_letter_code
_entity_poly.pdbx_strand_id
1 'polypeptide(L)' 'MLLEELIEKANQKPEYDWDGYYKWLFSEDAGQKVTGYTFWECKNCLTINLLYLPARYGKCRNCSLIHMAH' A
#
# COMPACT_ATOMS: atom_id res chain seq x y z
N MET A 1 -20.39 -1.50 -17.13
CA MET A 1 -20.45 -2.52 -16.06
C MET A 1 -21.38 -1.95 -15.00
N LEU A 2 -22.46 -2.65 -14.71
CA LEU A 2 -23.49 -2.20 -13.76
C LEU A 2 -22.95 -2.37 -12.33
N LEU A 3 -23.42 -1.57 -11.36
CA LEU A 3 -22.96 -1.63 -9.97
C LEU A 3 -23.20 -3.02 -9.34
N GLU A 4 -24.30 -3.66 -9.69
CA GLU A 4 -24.64 -5.01 -9.22
C GLU A 4 -23.62 -6.07 -9.69
N GLU A 5 -23.18 -5.99 -10.94
CA GLU A 5 -22.15 -6.89 -11.49
C GLU A 5 -20.80 -6.71 -10.80
N LEU A 6 -20.47 -5.48 -10.39
CA LEU A 6 -19.27 -5.17 -9.63
C LEU A 6 -19.33 -5.77 -8.22
N ILE A 7 -20.47 -5.65 -7.55
CA ILE A 7 -20.69 -6.22 -6.22
C ILE A 7 -20.62 -7.75 -6.26
N GLU A 8 -21.26 -8.37 -7.26
CA GLU A 8 -21.23 -9.83 -7.42
C GLU A 8 -19.79 -10.34 -7.65
N LYS A 9 -19.01 -9.66 -8.50
CA LYS A 9 -17.60 -9.97 -8.70
C LYS A 9 -16.75 -9.77 -7.44
N ALA A 10 -17.00 -8.71 -6.67
CA ALA A 10 -16.24 -8.42 -5.45
C ALA A 10 -16.47 -9.48 -4.35
N ASN A 11 -17.63 -10.13 -4.34
CA ASN A 11 -17.96 -11.20 -3.39
C ASN A 11 -17.39 -12.57 -3.79
N GLN A 12 -16.92 -12.74 -5.02
CA GLN A 12 -16.30 -13.99 -5.44
C GLN A 12 -14.90 -14.10 -4.82
N LYS A 13 -14.54 -15.31 -4.39
CA LYS A 13 -13.18 -15.59 -3.92
C LYS A 13 -12.20 -15.27 -5.06
N PRO A 14 -11.17 -14.43 -4.85
CA PRO A 14 -10.18 -14.15 -5.87
C PRO A 14 -9.53 -15.43 -6.37
N GLU A 15 -9.40 -15.54 -7.70
CA GLU A 15 -8.71 -16.66 -8.34
C GLU A 15 -7.21 -16.68 -7.97
N TYR A 16 -6.64 -15.49 -7.74
CA TYR A 16 -5.23 -15.28 -7.45
C TYR A 16 -5.06 -14.66 -6.05
N ASP A 17 -4.02 -15.10 -5.34
CA ASP A 17 -3.57 -14.48 -4.09
C ASP A 17 -2.82 -13.17 -4.38
N TRP A 18 -3.59 -12.13 -4.71
CA TRP A 18 -3.06 -10.80 -4.95
C TRP A 18 -2.33 -10.24 -3.72
N ASP A 19 -2.81 -10.55 -2.51
CA ASP A 19 -2.16 -10.13 -1.27
C ASP A 19 -0.76 -10.72 -1.13
N GLY A 20 -0.61 -12.01 -1.43
CA GLY A 20 0.69 -12.70 -1.48
C GLY A 20 1.60 -12.11 -2.55
N TYR A 21 1.08 -11.89 -3.75
CA TYR A 21 1.83 -11.28 -4.85
C TYR A 21 2.36 -9.88 -4.48
N TYR A 22 1.49 -9.00 -3.98
CA TYR A 22 1.90 -7.65 -3.59
C TYR A 22 2.87 -7.64 -2.41
N LYS A 23 2.71 -8.54 -1.42
CA LYS A 23 3.68 -8.68 -0.34
C LYS A 23 5.06 -9.08 -0.85
N TRP A 24 5.13 -10.02 -1.80
CA TRP A 24 6.41 -10.38 -2.44
C TRP A 24 6.99 -9.20 -3.22
N LEU A 25 6.21 -8.58 -4.11
CA LEU A 25 6.65 -7.45 -4.94
C LEU A 25 7.19 -6.29 -4.09
N PHE A 26 6.48 -5.91 -3.03
CA PHE A 26 6.92 -4.85 -2.13
C PHE A 26 8.10 -5.27 -1.25
N SER A 27 8.26 -6.56 -0.96
CA SER A 27 9.46 -7.04 -0.27
C SER A 27 10.72 -6.91 -1.14
N GLU A 28 10.59 -7.19 -2.44
CA GLU A 28 11.67 -6.97 -3.41
C GLU A 28 12.02 -5.48 -3.54
N ASP A 29 11.02 -4.61 -3.67
CA ASP A 29 11.21 -3.15 -3.76
C ASP A 29 11.84 -2.56 -2.47
N ALA A 30 11.40 -3.03 -1.30
CA ALA A 30 11.90 -2.54 -0.01
C ALA A 30 13.27 -3.12 0.39
N GLY A 31 13.74 -4.18 -0.28
CA GLY A 31 14.94 -4.93 0.12
C GLY A 31 14.83 -5.63 1.48
N GLN A 32 13.60 -5.80 1.99
CA GLN A 32 13.31 -6.43 3.29
C GLN A 32 11.93 -7.07 3.26
N LYS A 33 11.68 -8.02 4.17
CA LYS A 33 10.37 -8.67 4.27
C LYS A 33 9.30 -7.66 4.71
N VAL A 34 8.31 -7.46 3.85
CA VAL A 34 7.15 -6.61 4.12
C VAL A 34 5.99 -7.44 4.68
N THR A 35 5.40 -6.99 5.77
CA THR A 35 4.23 -7.65 6.39
C THR A 35 2.90 -7.05 5.93
N GLY A 36 2.95 -5.83 5.40
CA GLY A 36 1.81 -5.10 4.85
C GLY A 36 2.25 -3.71 4.38
N TYR A 37 1.31 -2.91 3.93
CA TYR A 37 1.59 -1.53 3.53
C TYR A 37 0.44 -0.63 3.99
N THR A 38 0.76 0.65 4.16
CA THR A 38 -0.23 1.68 4.46
C THR A 38 0.04 2.93 3.63
N PHE A 39 -0.95 3.82 3.57
CA PHE A 39 -0.86 5.08 2.86
C PHE A 39 -0.91 6.22 3.86
N TRP A 40 -0.14 7.27 3.58
CA TRP A 40 -0.25 8.52 4.34
C TRP A 40 -0.17 9.72 3.40
N GLU A 41 -0.97 10.73 3.73
CA GLU A 41 -0.96 12.01 3.02
C GLU A 41 0.08 12.95 3.63
N CYS A 42 0.96 13.50 2.80
CA CYS A 42 1.92 14.48 3.24
C CYS A 42 1.24 15.81 3.61
N LYS A 43 1.37 16.23 4.87
CA LYS A 43 0.78 17.50 5.34
C LYS A 43 1.41 18.77 4.77
N ASN A 44 2.58 18.67 4.14
CA ASN A 44 3.24 19.82 3.50
C ASN A 44 2.87 19.97 2.02
N CYS A 45 2.81 18.88 1.25
CA CYS A 45 2.62 18.94 -0.21
C CYS A 45 1.47 18.08 -0.74
N LEU A 46 0.64 17.53 0.16
CA LEU A 46 -0.56 16.74 -0.13
C LEU A 46 -0.35 15.49 -0.97
N THR A 47 0.92 15.10 -1.19
CA THR A 47 1.25 13.86 -1.91
C THR A 47 0.88 12.65 -1.06
N ILE A 48 0.16 11.69 -1.64
CA ILE A 48 -0.08 10.36 -1.05
C ILE A 48 1.17 9.50 -1.21
N ASN A 49 1.67 8.97 -0.11
CA ASN A 49 2.86 8.12 -0.06
C ASN A 49 2.50 6.73 0.45
N LEU A 50 3.28 5.74 0.01
CA LEU A 50 3.27 4.39 0.55
C LEU A 50 4.28 4.26 1.69
N LEU A 51 3.93 3.46 2.68
CA LEU A 51 4.81 3.01 3.75
C LEU A 51 4.73 1.49 3.85
N TYR A 52 5.87 0.82 3.71
CA TYR A 52 5.98 -0.62 3.86
C TYR A 52 6.19 -1.01 5.33
N LEU A 53 5.32 -1.84 5.89
CA LEU A 53 5.43 -2.31 7.26
C LEU A 53 6.49 -3.43 7.35
N PRO A 54 7.31 -3.47 8.41
CA PRO A 54 7.17 -2.77 9.69
C PRO A 54 7.98 -1.46 9.82
N ALA A 55 8.23 -0.72 8.72
CA ALA A 55 8.97 0.52 8.82
C ALA A 55 8.28 1.52 9.75
N ARG A 56 9.07 2.12 10.66
CA ARG A 56 8.58 3.08 11.68
C ARG A 56 8.43 4.50 11.16
N TYR A 57 8.98 4.77 9.98
CA TYR A 57 8.92 6.07 9.35
C TYR A 57 8.92 5.94 7.84
N GLY A 58 8.35 6.94 7.17
CA GLY A 58 8.35 7.08 5.72
C GLY A 58 8.85 8.45 5.30
N LYS A 59 9.38 8.55 4.09
CA LYS A 59 9.80 9.82 3.48
C LYS A 59 8.84 10.18 2.36
N CYS A 60 8.36 11.42 2.34
CA CYS A 60 7.53 11.90 1.24
C CYS A 60 8.32 11.88 -0.07
N ARG A 61 7.77 11.21 -1.09
CA ARG A 61 8.40 11.09 -2.42
C ARG A 61 8.55 12.43 -3.16
N ASN A 62 7.80 13.45 -2.76
CA ASN A 62 7.82 14.76 -3.40
C ASN A 62 8.66 15.79 -2.62
N CYS A 63 8.31 16.08 -1.37
CA CYS A 63 8.98 17.13 -0.59
C CYS A 63 9.98 16.61 0.45
N SER A 64 10.26 15.30 0.49
CA SER A 64 11.20 14.69 1.45
C SER A 64 10.83 14.81 2.94
N LEU A 65 9.65 15.32 3.28
CA LEU A 65 9.16 15.37 4.66
C LEU A 65 9.09 13.95 5.26
N ILE A 66 9.61 13.79 6.48
CA ILE A 66 9.54 12.53 7.22
C ILE A 66 8.22 12.42 7.97
N HIS A 67 7.56 11.29 7.84
CA HIS A 67 6.39 10.87 8.60
C HIS A 67 6.75 9.76 9.57
N MET A 68 6.33 9.89 10.82
CA MET A 68 6.47 8.86 11.83
C MET A 68 5.20 8.04 11.87
N ALA A 69 5.32 6.73 11.66
CA ALA A 69 4.21 5.80 11.81
C ALA A 69 4.11 5.41 13.29
N HIS A 70 2.98 5.73 13.92
CA HIS A 70 2.65 5.38 15.29
C HIS A 70 1.99 4.00 15.35
#